data_AF-A0AAW7S3Y6-F1
#
_entry.id   AF-A0AAW7S3Y6-F1
#
_cell.length_a   1.000
_cell.length_b   1.000
_cell.length_c   1.000
_cell.angle_alpha   90.00
_cell.angle_beta   90.00
_cell.angle_gamma   90.00
#
_symmetry.space_group_name_H-M   'P 1'
#
loop_
_entity.id
_entity.type
_entity.pdbx_description
1 polymer ?
#
loop_
_entity_poly.entity_id
_entity_poly.type
_entity_poly.pdbx_seq_one_letter_code
_entity_poly.pdbx_strand_id
1 'polypeptide(L)'
;MLIHHYSQSNGEYLSSGQPDADPRNPERWLVPSWATFDEPPARTPTTWPFYRDNAWTLLPDFRGRLCYRTDTGEPVEIATAGKTPDELGLTTEPQPSPRHAWINGAWAIPAALLEREKRDAAMAEFERRLEAARKANAGKADAYAAGLLDDEGVYYFKAWSAYQMALVSVVQSDTFPDAVTWPTTPAPYVPPPPPPPQPEPQPQPQPQPQPEPEPESKPQPDEPSAPAAPVADPAA
;
A
#
# COMPACT_ATOMS: atom_id res chain seq x y z
N MET A 1 -67.19 -29.55 -3.70
CA MET A 1 -67.22 -28.10 -3.45
C MET A 1 -66.30 -27.82 -2.28
N LEU A 2 -65.42 -26.83 -2.39
CA LEU A 2 -64.62 -26.33 -1.26
C LEU A 2 -64.97 -24.86 -1.02
N ILE A 3 -64.78 -24.42 0.21
CA ILE A 3 -64.66 -23.00 0.55
C ILE A 3 -63.20 -22.71 0.90
N HIS A 4 -62.75 -21.52 0.52
CA HIS A 4 -61.36 -21.09 0.66
C HIS A 4 -61.29 -19.95 1.66
N HIS A 5 -60.68 -20.21 2.80
CA HIS A 5 -60.54 -19.26 3.89
C HIS A 5 -59.36 -18.32 3.62
N TYR A 6 -59.58 -17.03 3.89
CA TYR A 6 -58.55 -16.01 3.84
C TYR A 6 -58.51 -15.21 5.13
N SER A 7 -57.36 -14.62 5.41
CA SER A 7 -57.13 -13.77 6.57
C SER A 7 -57.94 -12.49 6.47
N GLN A 8 -58.66 -12.15 7.55
CA GLN A 8 -59.41 -10.90 7.65
C GLN A 8 -58.51 -9.65 7.54
N SER A 9 -57.27 -9.72 8.04
CA SER A 9 -56.41 -8.54 8.19
C SER A 9 -55.72 -8.13 6.88
N ASN A 10 -55.38 -9.09 6.02
CA ASN A 10 -54.56 -8.85 4.84
C ASN A 10 -55.01 -9.61 3.58
N GLY A 11 -56.05 -10.46 3.68
CA GLY A 11 -56.59 -11.26 2.58
C GLY A 11 -55.77 -12.51 2.25
N GLU A 12 -54.73 -12.84 3.00
CA GLU A 12 -53.87 -14.00 2.72
C GLU A 12 -54.65 -15.32 2.77
N TYR A 13 -54.50 -16.18 1.75
CA TYR A 13 -55.09 -17.52 1.79
C TYR A 13 -54.56 -18.34 2.98
N LEU A 14 -55.48 -18.97 3.72
CA LEU A 14 -55.19 -19.75 4.92
C LEU A 14 -55.35 -21.25 4.66
N SER A 15 -56.53 -21.67 4.22
CA SER A 15 -56.87 -23.09 4.05
C SER A 15 -58.10 -23.27 3.16
N SER A 16 -58.30 -24.50 2.69
CA SER A 16 -59.51 -24.93 2.00
C SER A 16 -60.19 -26.01 2.81
N GLY A 17 -61.52 -25.98 2.86
CA GLY A 17 -62.32 -26.94 3.61
C GLY A 17 -63.65 -27.24 2.93
N GLN A 18 -64.32 -28.31 3.37
CA GLN A 18 -65.71 -28.54 2.97
C GLN A 18 -66.61 -27.55 3.72
N PRO A 19 -67.56 -26.90 3.04
CA PRO A 19 -68.54 -26.07 3.73
C PRO A 19 -69.53 -26.94 4.52
N ASP A 20 -70.03 -26.40 5.62
CA ASP A 20 -71.13 -27.03 6.35
C ASP A 20 -72.45 -26.85 5.60
N ALA A 21 -73.29 -27.88 5.62
CA ALA A 21 -74.65 -27.77 5.12
C ALA A 21 -75.48 -26.85 6.05
N ASP A 22 -76.35 -26.03 5.48
CA ASP A 22 -77.27 -25.22 6.27
C ASP A 22 -78.31 -26.12 6.97
N PRO A 23 -78.39 -26.13 8.32
CA PRO A 23 -79.34 -26.95 9.05
C PRO A 23 -80.82 -26.66 8.70
N ARG A 24 -81.11 -25.50 8.11
CA ARG A 24 -82.46 -25.08 7.70
C ARG A 24 -82.75 -25.28 6.21
N ASN A 25 -81.72 -25.53 5.40
CA ASN A 25 -81.87 -25.78 3.97
C ASN A 25 -80.74 -26.71 3.49
N PRO A 26 -81.01 -28.01 3.32
CA PRO A 26 -79.99 -29.00 2.94
C PRO A 26 -79.40 -28.78 1.53
N GLU A 27 -80.02 -27.94 0.70
CA GLU A 27 -79.49 -27.56 -0.62
C GLU A 27 -78.55 -26.35 -0.58
N ARG A 28 -78.43 -25.68 0.59
CA ARG A 28 -77.57 -24.50 0.79
C ARG A 28 -76.35 -24.84 1.64
N TRP A 29 -75.20 -24.30 1.24
CA TRP A 29 -73.94 -24.40 1.96
C TRP A 29 -73.62 -23.10 2.68
N LEU A 30 -73.12 -23.19 3.91
CA LEU A 30 -72.71 -22.04 4.70
C LEU A 30 -71.32 -21.56 4.27
N VAL A 31 -71.19 -20.24 4.09
CA VAL A 31 -69.91 -19.58 3.80
C VAL A 31 -69.63 -18.55 4.90
N PRO A 32 -68.59 -18.74 5.71
CA PRO A 32 -68.17 -17.76 6.70
C PRO A 32 -67.72 -16.42 6.07
N SER A 33 -67.72 -15.34 6.85
CA SER A 33 -67.43 -13.97 6.38
C SER A 33 -66.04 -13.74 5.75
N TRP A 34 -65.11 -14.69 5.90
CA TRP A 34 -63.76 -14.63 5.32
C TRP A 34 -63.44 -15.92 4.57
N ALA A 35 -64.44 -16.40 3.82
CA ALA A 35 -64.32 -17.51 2.92
C ALA A 35 -65.05 -17.21 1.60
N THR A 36 -64.60 -17.82 0.51
CA THR A 36 -65.25 -17.75 -0.80
C THR A 36 -65.32 -19.13 -1.45
N PHE A 37 -66.25 -19.30 -2.39
CA PHE A 37 -66.25 -20.45 -3.31
C PHE A 37 -65.29 -20.27 -4.47
N ASP A 38 -64.81 -19.04 -4.71
CA ASP A 38 -63.84 -18.78 -5.77
C ASP A 38 -62.56 -19.52 -5.46
N GLU A 39 -62.10 -20.33 -6.41
CA GLU A 39 -60.90 -21.14 -6.23
C GLU A 39 -59.65 -20.23 -6.33
N PRO A 40 -58.69 -20.33 -5.40
CA PRO A 40 -57.44 -19.60 -5.52
C PRO A 40 -56.67 -20.10 -6.75
N PRO A 41 -55.99 -19.19 -7.48
CA PRO A 41 -55.20 -19.56 -8.64
C PRO A 41 -54.05 -20.49 -8.24
N ALA A 42 -53.61 -21.32 -9.20
CA ALA A 42 -52.44 -22.16 -9.00
C ALA A 42 -51.20 -21.32 -8.69
N ARG A 43 -50.54 -21.61 -7.57
CA ARG A 43 -49.34 -20.90 -7.12
C ARG A 43 -48.08 -21.37 -7.85
N THR A 44 -47.14 -20.46 -8.03
CA THR A 44 -45.73 -20.76 -8.34
C THR A 44 -44.90 -20.75 -7.04
N PRO A 45 -43.64 -21.26 -7.04
CA PRO A 45 -42.82 -21.36 -5.83
C PRO A 45 -42.60 -20.06 -5.07
N THR A 46 -42.71 -18.90 -5.73
CA THR A 46 -42.49 -17.59 -5.12
C THR A 46 -43.74 -16.72 -5.11
N THR A 47 -44.92 -17.32 -5.04
CA THR A 47 -46.19 -16.60 -5.03
C THR A 47 -47.19 -17.18 -4.03
N TRP A 48 -48.05 -16.33 -3.49
CA TRP A 48 -49.13 -16.73 -2.59
C TRP A 48 -50.44 -16.02 -2.95
N PRO A 49 -51.61 -16.70 -2.83
CA PRO A 49 -52.89 -16.06 -3.10
C PRO A 49 -53.32 -15.10 -1.99
N PHE A 50 -53.84 -13.95 -2.39
CA PHE A 50 -54.49 -12.95 -1.54
C PHE A 50 -55.84 -12.59 -2.12
N TYR A 51 -56.89 -12.66 -1.30
CA TYR A 51 -58.25 -12.26 -1.67
C TYR A 51 -58.43 -10.77 -1.43
N ARG A 52 -58.60 -10.00 -2.51
CA ARG A 52 -58.75 -8.54 -2.51
C ARG A 52 -59.79 -8.13 -3.54
N ASP A 53 -60.60 -7.13 -3.22
CA ASP A 53 -61.61 -6.59 -4.15
C ASP A 53 -62.50 -7.68 -4.78
N ASN A 54 -62.92 -8.65 -3.95
CA ASN A 54 -63.74 -9.80 -4.35
C ASN A 54 -63.08 -10.72 -5.41
N ALA A 55 -61.75 -10.76 -5.48
CA ALA A 55 -61.02 -11.66 -6.37
C ALA A 55 -59.68 -12.14 -5.76
N TRP A 56 -59.22 -13.31 -6.19
CA TRP A 56 -57.88 -13.79 -5.85
C TRP A 56 -56.80 -13.13 -6.71
N THR A 57 -55.73 -12.67 -6.07
CA THR A 57 -54.52 -12.15 -6.71
C THR A 57 -53.30 -12.88 -6.17
N LEU A 58 -52.39 -13.32 -7.04
CA LEU A 58 -51.09 -13.83 -6.61
C LEU A 58 -50.15 -12.67 -6.31
N LEU A 59 -49.60 -12.65 -5.11
CA LEU A 59 -48.53 -11.73 -4.73
C LEU A 59 -47.23 -12.50 -4.51
N PRO A 60 -46.06 -11.82 -4.51
CA PRO A 60 -44.80 -12.47 -4.25
C PRO A 60 -44.77 -13.09 -2.84
N ASP A 61 -44.25 -14.31 -2.71
CA ASP A 61 -44.08 -14.98 -1.44
C ASP A 61 -42.71 -15.63 -1.39
N PHE A 62 -41.84 -15.07 -0.56
CA PHE A 62 -40.47 -15.55 -0.37
C PHE A 62 -40.28 -16.20 1.00
N ARG A 63 -41.39 -16.52 1.69
CA ARG A 63 -41.31 -17.14 3.01
C ARG A 63 -40.54 -18.46 2.99
N GLY A 64 -39.77 -18.70 4.05
CA GLY A 64 -38.95 -19.90 4.19
C GLY A 64 -37.77 -19.99 3.22
N ARG A 65 -37.52 -18.95 2.39
CA ARG A 65 -36.29 -18.84 1.60
C ARG A 65 -35.23 -18.11 2.40
N LEU A 66 -34.02 -18.67 2.42
CA LEU A 66 -32.84 -17.99 2.94
C LEU A 66 -32.51 -16.78 2.04
N CYS A 67 -32.53 -15.60 2.63
CA CYS A 67 -32.09 -14.34 2.04
C CYS A 67 -30.97 -13.74 2.90
N TYR A 68 -30.40 -12.64 2.47
CA TYR A 68 -29.29 -11.96 3.15
C TYR A 68 -29.58 -10.49 3.26
N ARG A 69 -29.28 -9.88 4.40
CA ARG A 69 -29.41 -8.43 4.57
C ARG A 69 -28.42 -7.71 3.66
N THR A 70 -28.87 -6.67 2.97
CA THR A 70 -28.01 -5.91 2.06
C THR A 70 -27.02 -5.01 2.79
N ASP A 71 -27.30 -4.63 4.04
CA ASP A 71 -26.43 -3.80 4.87
C ASP A 71 -25.33 -4.60 5.57
N THR A 72 -25.62 -5.81 6.05
CA THR A 72 -24.68 -6.62 6.85
C THR A 72 -24.23 -7.92 6.19
N GLY A 73 -24.96 -8.43 5.19
CA GLY A 73 -24.73 -9.76 4.62
C GLY A 73 -25.27 -10.91 5.48
N GLU A 74 -25.90 -10.62 6.62
CA GLU A 74 -26.41 -11.66 7.53
C GLU A 74 -27.56 -12.45 6.92
N PRO A 75 -27.58 -13.79 7.11
CA PRO A 75 -28.69 -14.62 6.66
C PRO A 75 -29.98 -14.33 7.44
N VAL A 76 -31.08 -14.19 6.72
CA VAL A 76 -32.44 -13.95 7.26
C VAL A 76 -33.47 -14.70 6.42
N GLU A 77 -34.42 -15.35 7.08
CA GLU A 77 -35.60 -15.90 6.42
C GLU A 77 -36.74 -14.87 6.41
N ILE A 78 -37.43 -14.77 5.29
CA ILE A 78 -38.64 -13.93 5.19
C ILE A 78 -39.79 -14.66 5.90
N ALA A 79 -40.48 -13.96 6.81
CA ALA A 79 -41.64 -14.49 7.53
C ALA A 79 -42.98 -13.94 7.01
N THR A 80 -42.95 -12.96 6.10
CA THR A 80 -44.13 -12.23 5.65
C THR A 80 -44.41 -12.52 4.17
N ALA A 81 -45.63 -12.96 3.86
CA ALA A 81 -46.10 -13.12 2.49
C ALA A 81 -46.41 -11.77 1.84
N GLY A 82 -46.40 -11.72 0.51
CA GLY A 82 -46.71 -10.50 -0.24
C GLY A 82 -45.57 -9.48 -0.28
N LYS A 83 -44.37 -9.87 0.17
CA LYS A 83 -43.18 -9.02 0.19
C LYS A 83 -42.02 -9.66 -0.57
N THR A 84 -41.36 -8.85 -1.38
CA THR A 84 -40.12 -9.21 -2.06
C THR A 84 -38.91 -9.01 -1.13
N PRO A 85 -37.78 -9.68 -1.39
CA PRO A 85 -36.54 -9.42 -0.66
C PRO A 85 -36.12 -7.95 -0.71
N ASP A 86 -36.20 -7.33 -1.89
CA ASP A 86 -35.80 -5.93 -2.11
C ASP A 86 -36.61 -4.94 -1.24
N GLU A 87 -37.93 -5.10 -1.15
CA GLU A 87 -38.80 -4.31 -0.26
C GLU A 87 -38.42 -4.42 1.22
N LEU A 88 -37.69 -5.48 1.60
CA LEU A 88 -37.25 -5.75 2.97
C LEU A 88 -35.76 -5.42 3.19
N GLY A 89 -35.07 -4.86 2.20
CA GLY A 89 -33.62 -4.63 2.27
C GLY A 89 -32.81 -5.94 2.28
N LEU A 90 -33.31 -6.94 1.55
CA LEU A 90 -32.72 -8.28 1.45
C LEU A 90 -32.38 -8.63 0.00
N THR A 91 -31.45 -9.55 -0.16
CA THR A 91 -31.10 -10.17 -1.45
C THR A 91 -31.09 -11.69 -1.31
N THR A 92 -31.31 -12.42 -2.41
CA THR A 92 -31.12 -13.87 -2.44
C THR A 92 -29.66 -14.27 -2.66
N GLU A 93 -28.78 -13.31 -2.93
CA GLU A 93 -27.36 -13.53 -3.17
C GLU A 93 -26.55 -13.37 -1.88
N PRO A 94 -25.76 -14.38 -1.46
CA PRO A 94 -24.90 -14.24 -0.29
C PRO A 94 -23.81 -13.19 -0.52
N GLN A 95 -23.44 -12.48 0.54
CA GLN A 95 -22.28 -11.58 0.51
C GLN A 95 -21.02 -12.40 0.18
N PRO A 96 -20.27 -12.09 -0.91
CA PRO A 96 -19.12 -12.89 -1.30
C PRO A 96 -17.97 -12.85 -0.29
N SER A 97 -17.79 -11.71 0.37
CA SER A 97 -16.78 -11.50 1.42
C SER A 97 -17.08 -10.23 2.22
N PRO A 98 -16.48 -10.03 3.41
CA PRO A 98 -16.58 -8.77 4.17
C PRO A 98 -16.11 -7.51 3.44
N ARG A 99 -15.36 -7.64 2.34
CA ARG A 99 -14.94 -6.52 1.48
C ARG A 99 -16.03 -5.99 0.54
N HIS A 100 -17.14 -6.72 0.39
CA HIS A 100 -18.23 -6.35 -0.50
C HIS A 100 -19.31 -5.60 0.28
N ALA A 101 -19.84 -4.53 -0.31
CA ALA A 101 -21.03 -3.84 0.16
C ALA A 101 -22.12 -3.92 -0.91
N TRP A 102 -23.38 -3.81 -0.51
CA TRP A 102 -24.48 -3.73 -1.45
C TRP A 102 -24.52 -2.35 -2.09
N ILE A 103 -24.19 -2.26 -3.37
CA ILE A 103 -24.07 -1.01 -4.12
C ILE A 103 -24.85 -1.17 -5.41
N ASN A 104 -25.82 -0.28 -5.66
CA ASN A 104 -26.63 -0.26 -6.88
C ASN A 104 -27.28 -1.62 -7.23
N GLY A 105 -27.77 -2.35 -6.22
CA GLY A 105 -28.50 -3.61 -6.42
C GLY A 105 -27.61 -4.85 -6.60
N ALA A 106 -26.31 -4.76 -6.33
CA ALA A 106 -25.41 -5.91 -6.36
C ALA A 106 -24.31 -5.80 -5.29
N TRP A 107 -23.72 -6.94 -4.92
CA TRP A 107 -22.51 -6.96 -4.09
C TRP A 107 -21.32 -6.47 -4.91
N ALA A 108 -20.70 -5.36 -4.48
CA ALA A 108 -19.50 -4.81 -5.11
C ALA A 108 -18.49 -4.36 -4.04
N ILE A 109 -17.21 -4.38 -4.39
CA ILE A 109 -16.18 -3.80 -3.53
C ILE A 109 -16.28 -2.27 -3.62
N PRO A 110 -16.45 -1.55 -2.50
CA PRO A 110 -16.52 -0.10 -2.53
C PRO A 110 -15.26 0.52 -3.15
N ALA A 111 -15.42 1.47 -4.08
CA ALA A 111 -14.29 2.16 -4.71
C ALA A 111 -13.36 2.80 -3.66
N ALA A 112 -13.93 3.44 -2.63
CA ALA A 112 -13.16 4.03 -1.54
C ALA A 112 -12.28 3.02 -0.78
N LEU A 113 -12.70 1.75 -0.69
CA LEU A 113 -11.90 0.70 -0.06
C LEU A 113 -10.72 0.31 -0.95
N LEU A 114 -10.93 0.19 -2.27
CA LEU A 114 -9.84 -0.05 -3.23
C LEU A 114 -8.83 1.08 -3.24
N GLU A 115 -9.30 2.33 -3.26
CA GLU A 115 -8.43 3.52 -3.23
C GLU A 115 -7.60 3.60 -1.95
N ARG A 116 -8.22 3.33 -0.80
CA ARG A 116 -7.51 3.28 0.48
C ARG A 116 -6.42 2.21 0.45
N GLU A 117 -6.74 1.00 0.01
CA GLU A 117 -5.76 -0.10 -0.01
C GLU A 117 -4.62 0.14 -0.97
N LYS A 118 -4.91 0.73 -2.14
CA LYS A 118 -3.88 1.15 -3.09
C LYS A 118 -2.95 2.19 -2.46
N ARG A 119 -3.52 3.17 -1.76
CA ARG A 119 -2.75 4.18 -1.03
C ARG A 119 -1.91 3.56 0.08
N ASP A 120 -2.49 2.69 0.89
CA ASP A 120 -1.81 2.00 2.00
C ASP A 120 -0.65 1.15 1.48
N ALA A 121 -0.86 0.41 0.39
CA ALA A 121 0.19 -0.38 -0.26
C ALA A 121 1.33 0.49 -0.79
N ALA A 122 1.01 1.63 -1.42
CA ALA A 122 2.02 2.57 -1.90
C ALA A 122 2.79 3.24 -0.76
N MET A 123 2.12 3.57 0.35
CA MET A 123 2.76 4.11 1.56
C MET A 123 3.67 3.09 2.24
N ALA A 124 3.25 1.82 2.33
CA ALA A 124 4.08 0.75 2.88
C ALA A 124 5.38 0.57 2.05
N GLU A 125 5.30 0.66 0.73
CA GLU A 125 6.48 0.61 -0.14
C GLU A 125 7.38 1.85 0.01
N PHE A 126 6.80 3.04 0.16
CA PHE A 126 7.54 4.26 0.50
C PHE A 126 8.32 4.08 1.81
N GLU A 127 7.65 3.64 2.87
CA GLU A 127 8.24 3.43 4.20
C GLU A 127 9.39 2.42 4.14
N ARG A 128 9.18 1.28 3.47
CA ARG A 128 10.21 0.25 3.27
C ARG A 128 11.45 0.81 2.57
N ARG A 129 11.27 1.63 1.53
CA ARG A 129 12.37 2.26 0.78
C ARG A 129 13.08 3.34 1.59
N LEU A 130 12.32 4.15 2.32
CA LEU A 130 12.85 5.23 3.15
C LEU A 130 13.66 4.65 4.31
N GLU A 131 13.20 3.58 4.94
CA GLU A 131 13.93 2.87 5.99
C GLU A 131 15.26 2.34 5.47
N ALA A 132 15.28 1.67 4.31
CA ALA A 132 16.51 1.18 3.69
C ALA A 132 17.52 2.31 3.44
N ALA A 133 17.05 3.46 2.94
CA ALA A 133 17.89 4.63 2.68
C ALA A 133 18.41 5.28 3.98
N ARG A 134 17.56 5.38 5.01
CA ARG A 134 17.97 5.86 6.35
C ARG A 134 19.02 4.94 6.96
N LYS A 135 18.84 3.63 6.86
CA LYS A 135 19.81 2.64 7.33
C LYS A 135 21.16 2.79 6.62
N ALA A 136 21.16 3.06 5.31
CA ALA A 136 22.40 3.29 4.56
C ALA A 136 23.16 4.56 4.98
N ASN A 137 22.46 5.57 5.48
CA ASN A 137 23.04 6.84 5.95
C ASN A 137 23.23 6.94 7.47
N ALA A 138 22.84 5.92 8.23
CA ALA A 138 22.94 5.92 9.68
C ALA A 138 24.39 6.18 10.15
N GLY A 139 24.57 7.16 11.04
CA GLY A 139 25.87 7.52 11.62
C GLY A 139 26.83 8.29 10.71
N LYS A 140 26.47 8.54 9.44
CA LYS A 140 27.36 9.23 8.48
C LYS A 140 27.25 10.76 8.50
N ALA A 141 26.21 11.32 9.12
CA ALA A 141 25.94 12.76 9.08
C ALA A 141 27.06 13.59 9.74
N ASP A 142 27.47 13.22 10.96
CA ASP A 142 28.53 13.94 11.68
C ASP A 142 29.89 13.73 11.02
N ALA A 143 30.19 12.50 10.57
CA ALA A 143 31.41 12.20 9.83
C ALA A 143 31.51 12.99 8.51
N TYR A 144 30.39 13.13 7.80
CA TYR A 144 30.30 13.94 6.59
C TYR A 144 30.52 15.43 6.90
N ALA A 145 29.86 15.96 7.92
CA ALA A 145 29.99 17.36 8.33
C ALA A 145 31.41 17.71 8.80
N ALA A 146 32.08 16.76 9.47
CA ALA A 146 33.48 16.90 9.92
C ALA A 146 34.51 16.63 8.81
N GLY A 147 34.09 16.24 7.60
CA GLY A 147 35.00 15.91 6.49
C GLY A 147 35.82 14.63 6.71
N LEU A 148 35.31 13.69 7.51
CA LEU A 148 35.98 12.44 7.89
C LEU A 148 35.63 11.26 6.97
N LEU A 149 34.73 11.44 6.01
CA LEU A 149 34.41 10.43 5.00
C LEU A 149 35.39 10.50 3.83
N ASP A 150 35.77 9.34 3.32
CA ASP A 150 36.47 9.21 2.03
C ASP A 150 35.53 9.51 0.85
N ASP A 151 36.08 9.54 -0.37
CA ASP A 151 35.33 9.89 -1.58
C ASP A 151 34.12 8.98 -1.80
N GLU A 152 34.25 7.68 -1.54
CA GLU A 152 33.17 6.69 -1.64
C GLU A 152 32.09 6.95 -0.58
N GLY A 153 32.48 7.20 0.66
CA GLY A 153 31.57 7.54 1.76
C GLY A 153 30.78 8.82 1.48
N VAL A 154 31.45 9.86 0.97
CA VAL A 154 30.82 11.12 0.52
C VAL A 154 29.83 10.86 -0.61
N TYR A 155 30.20 10.05 -1.61
CA TYR A 155 29.33 9.69 -2.72
C TYR A 155 28.04 9.01 -2.23
N TYR A 156 28.14 7.93 -1.46
CA TYR A 156 26.95 7.20 -1.00
C TYR A 156 26.09 8.04 -0.06
N PHE A 157 26.70 8.84 0.82
CA PHE A 157 25.94 9.71 1.73
C PHE A 157 25.05 10.68 0.96
N LYS A 158 25.61 11.34 -0.07
CA LYS A 158 24.88 12.25 -0.96
C LYS A 158 23.83 11.52 -1.79
N ALA A 159 24.19 10.40 -2.41
CA ALA A 159 23.30 9.66 -3.30
C ALA A 159 22.08 9.09 -2.55
N TRP A 160 22.27 8.52 -1.36
CA TRP A 160 21.16 8.07 -0.52
C TRP A 160 20.32 9.23 0.03
N SER A 161 20.91 10.39 0.30
CA SER A 161 20.15 11.58 0.70
C SER A 161 19.28 12.10 -0.44
N ALA A 162 19.82 12.16 -1.67
CA ALA A 162 19.05 12.52 -2.87
C ALA A 162 17.91 11.52 -3.13
N TYR A 163 18.17 10.23 -2.96
CA TYR A 163 17.15 9.19 -3.06
C TYR A 163 16.01 9.38 -2.04
N GLN A 164 16.30 9.71 -0.78
CA GLN A 164 15.28 10.01 0.22
C GLN A 164 14.40 11.20 -0.17
N MET A 165 14.99 12.28 -0.68
CA MET A 165 14.24 13.44 -1.17
C MET A 165 13.35 13.07 -2.37
N ALA A 166 13.87 12.26 -3.30
CA ALA A 166 13.10 11.78 -4.44
C ALA A 166 11.91 10.91 -4.02
N LEU A 167 12.07 10.04 -3.02
CA LEU A 167 10.96 9.26 -2.45
C LEU A 167 9.86 10.16 -1.88
N VAL A 168 10.23 11.19 -1.12
CA VAL A 168 9.27 12.15 -0.54
C VAL A 168 8.54 12.90 -1.65
N SER A 169 9.25 13.32 -2.69
CA SER A 169 8.66 13.99 -3.85
C SER A 169 7.62 13.12 -4.57
N VAL A 170 7.80 11.79 -4.61
CA VAL A 170 6.83 10.87 -5.21
C VAL A 170 5.52 10.83 -4.41
N VAL A 171 5.60 10.77 -3.08
CA VAL A 171 4.40 10.74 -2.21
C VAL A 171 3.66 12.09 -2.19
N GLN A 172 4.38 13.19 -2.42
CA GLN A 172 3.82 14.54 -2.53
C GLN A 172 3.27 14.86 -3.93
N SER A 173 3.45 13.97 -4.91
CA SER A 173 2.90 14.16 -6.26
C SER A 173 1.37 14.07 -6.26
N ASP A 174 0.71 14.90 -7.06
CA ASP A 174 -0.73 14.84 -7.30
C ASP A 174 -1.18 13.51 -7.94
N THR A 175 -0.24 12.77 -8.55
CA THR A 175 -0.51 11.46 -9.16
C THR A 175 -0.45 10.30 -8.17
N PHE A 176 -0.18 10.56 -6.89
CA PHE A 176 -0.10 9.52 -5.86
C PHE A 176 -1.49 9.22 -5.27
N PRO A 177 -1.90 7.94 -5.13
CA PRO A 177 -1.15 6.70 -5.34
C PRO A 177 -1.34 6.06 -6.73
N ASP A 178 -1.93 6.79 -7.68
CA ASP A 178 -2.42 6.23 -8.93
C ASP A 178 -1.34 5.85 -9.95
N ALA A 179 -0.33 6.70 -10.10
CA ALA A 179 0.78 6.52 -11.01
C ALA A 179 2.10 6.79 -10.28
N VAL A 180 2.61 5.74 -9.64
CA VAL A 180 3.83 5.79 -8.82
C VAL A 180 5.01 5.20 -9.58
N THR A 181 6.02 6.02 -9.84
CA THR A 181 7.32 5.57 -10.33
C THR A 181 8.36 5.80 -9.25
N TRP A 182 8.80 4.73 -8.59
CA TRP A 182 9.81 4.85 -7.55
C TRP A 182 11.20 5.14 -8.15
N PRO A 183 11.99 6.03 -7.53
CA PRO A 183 13.37 6.22 -7.93
C PRO A 183 14.16 4.91 -7.81
N THR A 184 15.22 4.79 -8.61
CA THR A 184 16.19 3.70 -8.50
C THR A 184 17.14 3.97 -7.34
N THR A 185 17.58 2.92 -6.66
CA THR A 185 18.61 3.04 -5.62
C THR A 185 19.93 3.57 -6.19
N PRO A 186 20.79 4.20 -5.37
CA PRO A 186 22.09 4.69 -5.82
C PRO A 186 22.91 3.64 -6.57
N ALA A 187 23.52 4.07 -7.69
CA ALA A 187 24.44 3.24 -8.45
C ALA A 187 25.74 2.97 -7.66
N PRO A 188 26.47 1.88 -7.94
CA PRO A 188 27.77 1.63 -7.33
C PRO A 188 28.75 2.78 -7.56
N TYR A 189 29.59 3.07 -6.57
CA TYR A 189 30.66 4.05 -6.69
C TYR A 189 31.70 3.62 -7.74
N VAL A 190 32.14 4.56 -8.56
CA VAL A 190 33.25 4.37 -9.50
C VAL A 190 34.34 5.38 -9.14
N PRO A 191 35.55 4.93 -8.75
CA PRO A 191 36.63 5.84 -8.39
C PRO A 191 37.08 6.67 -9.59
N PRO A 192 37.51 7.92 -9.37
CA PRO A 192 38.07 8.74 -10.44
C PRO A 192 39.32 8.08 -11.04
N PRO A 193 39.59 8.26 -12.34
CA PRO A 193 40.78 7.72 -12.98
C PRO A 193 42.04 8.25 -12.28
N PRO A 194 43.10 7.41 -12.15
CA PRO A 194 44.34 7.86 -11.53
C PRO A 194 44.90 9.08 -12.28
N PRO A 195 45.54 10.03 -11.57
CA PRO A 195 46.19 11.14 -12.23
C PRO A 195 47.22 10.63 -13.25
N PRO A 196 47.42 11.32 -14.38
CA PRO A 196 48.44 10.94 -15.36
C PRO A 196 49.81 10.78 -14.66
N PRO A 197 50.66 9.84 -15.10
CA PRO A 197 51.97 9.66 -14.51
C PRO A 197 52.69 11.01 -14.47
N GLN A 198 53.17 11.39 -13.28
CA GLN A 198 54.00 12.58 -13.15
C GLN A 198 55.22 12.42 -14.07
N PRO A 199 55.68 13.48 -14.75
CA PRO A 199 56.92 13.43 -15.52
C PRO A 199 58.03 12.85 -14.61
N GLU A 200 58.79 11.87 -15.12
CA GLU A 200 59.93 11.34 -14.38
C GLU A 200 60.80 12.51 -13.89
N PRO A 201 61.31 12.46 -12.64
CA PRO A 201 62.25 13.47 -12.18
C PRO A 201 63.37 13.57 -13.21
N GLN A 202 63.59 14.76 -13.79
CA GLN A 202 64.71 14.96 -14.70
C GLN A 202 65.99 14.46 -14.01
N PRO A 203 66.85 13.69 -14.70
CA PRO A 203 68.09 13.22 -14.10
C PRO A 203 68.83 14.41 -13.52
N GLN A 204 69.16 14.34 -12.22
CA GLN A 204 69.97 15.37 -11.57
C GLN A 204 71.24 15.57 -12.42
N PRO A 205 71.66 16.82 -12.70
CA PRO A 205 72.90 17.07 -13.40
C PRO A 205 74.04 16.33 -12.67
N GLN A 206 74.78 15.50 -13.39
CA GLN A 206 75.93 14.78 -12.84
C GLN A 206 76.87 15.78 -12.15
N PRO A 207 77.44 15.43 -10.97
CA PRO A 207 78.47 16.25 -10.35
C PRO A 207 79.58 16.51 -11.38
N GLN A 208 79.93 17.77 -11.60
CA GLN A 208 81.09 18.10 -12.43
C GLN A 208 82.33 17.41 -11.85
N PRO A 209 83.22 16.84 -12.68
CA PRO A 209 84.45 16.23 -12.19
C PRO A 209 85.25 17.27 -11.41
N GLN A 210 85.65 16.92 -10.18
CA GLN A 210 86.57 17.74 -9.39
C GLN A 210 87.89 17.94 -10.18
N PRO A 211 88.47 19.15 -10.17
CA PRO A 211 89.78 19.37 -10.77
C PRO A 211 90.83 18.47 -10.10
N GLU A 212 91.67 17.88 -10.94
CA GLU A 212 92.76 16.96 -10.62
C GLU A 212 93.75 17.62 -9.63
N PRO A 213 94.24 16.89 -8.59
CA PRO A 213 95.19 17.46 -7.64
C PRO A 213 96.55 17.74 -8.31
N GLU A 214 97.08 18.95 -8.11
CA GLU A 214 98.43 19.34 -8.56
C GLU A 214 99.51 18.40 -7.99
N PRO A 215 100.59 18.11 -8.76
CA PRO A 215 101.64 17.19 -8.33
C PRO A 215 102.48 17.76 -7.18
N GLU A 216 102.69 16.91 -6.16
CA GLU A 216 103.58 17.16 -5.02
C GLU A 216 104.99 17.57 -5.44
N SER A 217 105.45 18.72 -4.92
CA SER A 217 106.84 19.13 -4.97
C SER A 217 107.65 18.41 -3.89
N LYS A 218 108.69 17.67 -4.29
CA LYS A 218 109.67 17.00 -3.41
C LYS A 218 110.87 17.92 -3.07
N PRO A 219 111.66 17.59 -2.03
CA PRO A 219 112.08 18.53 -0.98
C PRO A 219 113.42 19.23 -1.24
N GLN A 220 113.66 20.34 -0.54
CA GLN A 220 114.98 20.97 -0.40
C GLN A 220 115.51 20.84 1.04
N PRO A 221 116.83 20.62 1.25
CA PRO A 221 117.41 20.23 2.54
C PRO A 221 117.75 21.40 3.47
N ASP A 222 117.80 21.07 4.77
CA ASP A 222 118.25 21.85 5.93
C ASP A 222 119.57 22.62 5.75
N GLU A 223 119.67 23.83 6.34
CA GLU A 223 120.63 24.20 7.43
C GLU A 223 120.54 25.73 7.80
N PRO A 224 121.14 26.25 8.91
CA PRO A 224 120.42 26.43 10.17
C PRO A 224 120.49 27.84 10.82
N SER A 225 119.57 28.04 11.78
CA SER A 225 119.68 28.69 13.12
C SER A 225 120.22 30.13 13.34
N ALA A 226 119.34 30.91 14.02
CA ALA A 226 119.56 31.86 15.14
C ALA A 226 119.93 33.34 14.85
N PRO A 227 119.66 34.30 15.79
CA PRO A 227 118.64 34.36 16.86
C PRO A 227 117.98 35.76 17.13
N ALA A 228 116.89 35.73 17.93
CA ALA A 228 116.48 36.60 19.06
C ALA A 228 116.25 38.14 18.99
N ALA A 229 114.98 38.51 19.33
CA ALA A 229 114.52 39.55 20.29
C ALA A 229 114.69 41.07 19.95
N PRO A 230 114.06 42.04 20.66
CA PRO A 230 113.03 41.95 21.74
C PRO A 230 111.81 42.92 21.63
N VAL A 231 110.79 42.60 22.45
CA VAL A 231 109.95 43.43 23.36
C VAL A 231 109.81 44.95 23.12
N ALA A 232 108.55 45.43 23.06
CA ALA A 232 108.16 46.77 23.49
C ALA A 232 106.72 46.81 24.07
N ASP A 233 106.64 47.02 25.38
CA ASP A 233 105.61 47.78 26.13
C ASP A 233 106.10 49.27 26.14
N PRO A 234 105.41 50.34 26.64
CA PRO A 234 104.17 50.39 27.43
C PRO A 234 103.18 51.56 27.13
N ALA A 235 102.15 51.64 27.99
CA ALA A 235 101.41 52.83 28.46
C ALA A 235 100.00 53.05 27.90
N ALA A 236 98.97 52.73 28.70
CA ALA A 236 98.18 53.69 29.50
C ALA A 236 97.06 52.96 30.27
#